data_AF-A0A498QKV6-F1
#
_entry.id   AF-A0A498QKV6-F1
#
_cell.length_a   1.000
_cell.length_b   1.000
_cell.length_c   1.000
_cell.angle_alpha   90.00
_cell.angle_beta   90.00
_cell.angle_gamma   90.00
#
_symmetry.space_group_name_H-M   'P 1'
#
loop_
_entity.id
_entity.type
_entity.pdbx_description
1 polymer ?
#
loop_
_entity_poly.entity_id
_entity_poly.type
_entity_poly.pdbx_seq_one_letter_code
_entity_poly.pdbx_strand_id
1 'polypeptide(L)'
;MITIDRRSGSRSIDYLPDYCPHCNPLGDQGDSRVRLASLTEPTSITWPGGRRLVCRYRCDGCGHPWMRTDLWRAEHAGLDQKGAA
;
A
#
# COMPACT_ATOMS: atom_id res chain seq x y z
N MET A 1 -7.56 -13.77 10.15
CA MET A 1 -6.46 -12.95 9.62
C MET A 1 -6.38 -13.23 8.13
N ILE A 2 -6.56 -12.21 7.29
CA ILE A 2 -6.47 -12.36 5.84
C ILE A 2 -5.13 -11.77 5.41
N THR A 3 -4.32 -12.56 4.70
CA THR A 3 -3.06 -12.13 4.09
C THR A 3 -3.16 -12.32 2.58
N ILE A 4 -2.88 -11.24 1.85
CA ILE A 4 -2.82 -11.25 0.39
C ILE A 4 -1.37 -10.99 0.01
N ASP A 5 -0.71 -12.02 -0.52
CA ASP A 5 0.63 -11.92 -1.12
C ASP A 5 0.48 -11.64 -2.61
N ARG A 6 1.12 -10.56 -3.10
CA ARG A 6 1.06 -10.23 -4.54
C ARG A 6 2.20 -10.87 -5.31
N ARG A 7 1.86 -11.43 -6.49
CA ARG A 7 2.78 -11.55 -7.62
C ARG A 7 2.58 -10.35 -8.55
N SER A 8 3.67 -9.88 -9.13
CA SER A 8 3.66 -8.81 -10.15
C SER A 8 2.68 -9.19 -11.28
N GLY A 9 1.72 -8.29 -11.59
CA GLY A 9 0.70 -8.51 -12.64
C GLY A 9 -0.69 -8.98 -12.21
N SER A 10 -0.96 -9.13 -10.91
CA SER A 10 -2.34 -9.41 -10.40
C SER A 10 -3.22 -8.16 -10.49
N ARG A 11 -4.46 -8.28 -11.03
CA ARG A 11 -5.44 -7.18 -11.20
C ARG A 11 -5.43 -6.21 -10.02
N SER A 12 -5.20 -4.94 -10.35
CA SER A 12 -4.95 -3.82 -9.46
C SER A 12 -5.88 -3.80 -8.24
N ILE A 13 -5.27 -3.71 -7.06
CA ILE A 13 -5.92 -3.04 -5.95
C ILE A 13 -5.48 -1.60 -6.18
N ASP A 14 -6.18 -0.86 -7.05
CA ASP A 14 -5.80 0.50 -7.52
C ASP A 14 -5.65 1.54 -6.38
N TYR A 15 -5.86 1.14 -5.12
CA TYR A 15 -6.13 2.05 -4.01
C TYR A 15 -5.14 1.98 -2.84
N LEU A 16 -4.00 1.26 -2.95
CA LEU A 16 -3.04 1.15 -1.83
C LEU A 16 -1.56 1.50 -2.10
N PRO A 17 -1.15 2.15 -3.21
CA PRO A 17 0.25 2.50 -3.41
C PRO A 17 0.70 3.62 -2.48
N ASP A 18 1.90 3.51 -1.94
CA ASP A 18 2.55 4.56 -1.13
C ASP A 18 3.83 5.03 -1.83
N TYR A 19 4.29 6.24 -1.54
CA TYR A 19 5.59 6.69 -2.05
C TYR A 19 6.70 6.15 -1.17
N CYS A 20 7.78 5.68 -1.80
CA CYS A 20 8.97 5.29 -1.07
C CYS A 20 9.51 6.47 -0.25
N PRO A 21 9.58 6.36 1.09
CA PRO A 21 10.00 7.47 1.96
C PRO A 21 11.48 7.83 1.79
N HIS A 22 12.27 6.93 1.18
CA HIS A 22 13.67 7.17 0.87
C HIS A 22 13.86 7.91 -0.47
N CYS A 23 13.12 7.51 -1.52
CA CYS A 23 13.19 8.18 -2.83
C CYS A 23 12.38 9.49 -2.87
N ASN A 24 11.32 9.58 -2.08
CA ASN A 24 10.45 10.75 -2.01
C ASN A 24 10.02 11.03 -0.55
N PRO A 25 10.89 11.68 0.25
CA PRO A 25 10.59 12.05 1.62
C PRO A 25 9.40 13.03 1.75
N LEU A 26 9.06 13.75 0.68
CA LEU A 26 7.97 14.72 0.63
C LEU A 26 6.61 14.09 0.32
N GLY A 27 6.57 12.81 -0.05
CA GLY A 27 5.33 12.10 -0.41
C GLY A 27 4.56 12.83 -1.51
N ASP A 28 3.27 13.10 -1.30
CA ASP A 28 2.41 13.80 -2.26
C ASP A 28 2.86 15.23 -2.59
N GLN A 29 3.70 15.84 -1.75
CA GLN A 29 4.26 17.18 -1.98
C GLN A 29 5.51 17.14 -2.86
N GLY A 30 6.00 15.95 -3.24
CA GLY A 30 7.12 15.81 -4.16
C GLY A 30 6.77 16.24 -5.58
N ASP A 31 7.80 16.59 -6.37
CA ASP A 31 7.63 16.84 -7.81
C ASP A 31 6.94 15.65 -8.50
N SER A 32 6.15 15.94 -9.54
CA SER A 32 5.40 14.94 -10.31
C SER A 32 6.26 13.74 -10.75
N ARG A 33 7.48 13.97 -11.22
CA ARG A 33 8.39 12.91 -11.68
C ARG A 33 8.88 12.05 -10.51
N VAL A 34 9.17 12.69 -9.38
CA VAL A 34 9.60 11.99 -8.15
C VAL A 34 8.45 11.16 -7.59
N ARG A 35 7.22 11.69 -7.60
CA ARG A 35 6.02 10.95 -7.21
C ARG A 35 5.83 9.71 -8.07
N LEU A 36 5.85 9.84 -9.39
CA LEU A 36 5.70 8.70 -10.31
C LEU A 36 6.82 7.66 -10.13
N ALA A 37 8.07 8.10 -9.96
CA ALA A 37 9.21 7.20 -9.79
C ALA A 37 9.27 6.51 -8.40
N SER A 38 8.63 7.09 -7.39
CA SER A 38 8.63 6.55 -6.02
C SER A 38 7.35 5.80 -5.65
N LEU A 39 6.30 5.90 -6.46
CA LEU A 39 5.03 5.22 -6.24
C LEU A 39 5.24 3.71 -6.23
N THR A 40 4.88 3.06 -5.13
CA THR A 40 5.19 1.64 -4.88
C THR A 40 3.95 0.93 -4.38
N GLU A 41 3.63 -0.19 -5.03
CA GLU A 41 2.56 -1.09 -4.62
C GLU A 41 2.97 -1.92 -3.38
N PRO A 42 2.02 -2.30 -2.51
CA PRO A 42 2.33 -3.17 -1.39
C PRO A 42 2.67 -4.59 -1.88
N THR A 43 3.74 -5.15 -1.32
CA THR A 43 4.16 -6.55 -1.51
C THR A 43 3.25 -7.53 -0.75
N SER A 44 2.77 -7.13 0.42
CA SER A 44 1.83 -7.91 1.24
C SER A 44 0.83 -6.99 1.92
N ILE A 45 -0.43 -7.43 1.98
CA ILE A 45 -1.49 -6.75 2.73
C ILE A 45 -2.01 -7.72 3.79
N THR A 46 -2.08 -7.25 5.03
CA THR A 46 -2.64 -8.01 6.15
C THR A 46 -3.77 -7.24 6.79
N TRP A 47 -4.90 -7.92 6.99
CA TRP A 47 -6.03 -7.37 7.75
C TRP A 47 -6.23 -8.13 9.08
N PRO A 48 -5.98 -7.48 10.22
CA PRO A 48 -6.16 -8.09 11.54
C PRO A 48 -7.61 -8.10 12.05
N GLY A 49 -8.59 -7.64 11.26
CA GLY A 49 -10.02 -7.61 11.66
C GLY A 49 -10.49 -6.30 12.29
N GLY A 50 -9.78 -5.19 12.05
CA GLY A 50 -10.17 -3.84 12.50
C GLY A 50 -10.42 -2.87 11.33
N ARG A 51 -10.40 -1.56 11.55
CA ARG A 51 -10.56 -0.58 10.45
C ARG A 51 -9.32 -0.38 9.61
N ARG A 52 -8.15 -0.83 10.08
CA ARG A 52 -6.84 -0.51 9.48
C ARG A 52 -6.25 -1.74 8.79
N LEU A 53 -5.54 -1.48 7.69
CA LEU A 53 -4.69 -2.46 7.02
C LEU A 53 -3.25 -2.29 7.48
N VAL A 54 -2.53 -3.41 7.47
CA VAL A 54 -1.07 -3.43 7.56
C VAL A 54 -0.54 -3.74 6.17
N CYS A 55 0.08 -2.75 5.54
CA CYS A 55 0.65 -2.86 4.20
C CYS A 55 2.18 -2.85 4.31
N ARG A 56 2.84 -3.80 3.66
CA ARG A 56 4.31 -3.82 3.53
C ARG A 56 4.71 -3.54 2.10
N TYR A 57 5.75 -2.74 1.94
CA TYR A 57 6.24 -2.26 0.66
C TYR A 57 7.73 -2.55 0.51
N ARG A 58 8.18 -2.62 -0.73
CA ARG A 58 9.59 -2.63 -1.10
C ARG A 58 9.75 -1.83 -2.38
N CYS A 59 10.56 -0.78 -2.35
CA CYS A 59 10.72 0.09 -3.52
C CYS A 59 11.45 -0.66 -4.64
N ASP A 60 10.90 -0.66 -5.84
CA ASP A 60 11.55 -1.27 -7.01
C ASP A 60 12.79 -0.49 -7.47
N GLY A 61 12.85 0.81 -7.19
CA GLY A 61 13.98 1.68 -7.54
C GLY A 61 15.19 1.53 -6.59
N CYS A 62 14.96 1.66 -5.27
CA CYS A 62 16.06 1.66 -4.29
C CYS A 62 16.10 0.43 -3.37
N GLY A 63 15.11 -0.46 -3.45
CA GLY A 63 15.03 -1.66 -2.61
C GLY A 63 14.62 -1.42 -1.15
N HIS A 64 14.41 -0.16 -0.73
CA HIS A 64 14.05 0.17 0.65
C HIS A 64 12.71 -0.47 1.05
N PRO A 65 12.65 -1.25 2.15
CA PRO A 65 11.41 -1.79 2.67
C PRO A 65 10.77 -0.87 3.71
N TRP A 66 9.44 -0.78 3.72
CA TRP A 66 8.69 -0.09 4.78
C TRP A 66 7.32 -0.70 5.03
N MET A 67 6.68 -0.25 6.10
CA MET A 67 5.34 -0.68 6.52
C MET A 67 4.47 0.53 6.82
N ARG A 68 3.18 0.45 6.44
CA ARG A 68 2.14 1.41 6.81
C ARG A 68 1.00 0.70 7.51
N THR A 69 0.52 1.30 8.59
CA THR A 69 -0.61 0.81 9.40
C THR A 69 -1.73 1.84 9.54
N ASP A 70 -1.49 3.03 9.01
CA ASP A 70 -2.24 4.27 9.25
C ASP A 70 -2.75 4.90 7.96
N LEU A 71 -2.11 4.60 6.83
CA LEU A 71 -2.47 5.13 5.53
C LEU A 71 -3.78 4.51 4.99
N TRP A 72 -3.94 3.20 5.15
CA TRP A 72 -5.04 2.47 4.52
C TRP A 72 -6.03 1.87 5.51
N ARG A 73 -7.29 1.88 5.10
CA ARG A 73 -8.40 1.27 5.80
C ARG A 73 -8.84 -0.01 5.13
N ALA A 74 -9.46 -0.91 5.87
CA ALA A 74 -9.93 -2.19 5.34
C ALA A 74 -10.96 -1.99 4.23
N GLU A 75 -11.77 -0.94 4.33
CA GLU A 75 -12.69 -0.41 3.33
C GLU A 75 -11.99 -0.20 1.96
N HIS A 76 -10.77 0.37 1.95
CA HIS A 76 -10.02 0.64 0.71
C HIS A 76 -9.57 -0.63 -0.02
N ALA A 77 -9.48 -1.76 0.69
CA ALA A 77 -9.20 -3.07 0.11
C ALA A 77 -10.46 -3.92 -0.12
N GLY A 78 -11.66 -3.35 0.08
CA GLY A 78 -12.92 -4.10 0.02
C GLY A 78 -13.07 -5.16 1.12
N LEU A 79 -12.31 -5.04 2.21
CA LEU A 79 -12.26 -6.00 3.31
C LEU A 79 -13.22 -5.66 4.46
N ASP A 80 -13.52 -4.38 4.71
CA ASP A 80 -14.51 -3.98 5.71
C ASP A 80 -15.94 -4.16 5.16
N GLN A 81 -16.46 -5.39 5.20
CA GLN A 81 -17.86 -5.66 4.89
C GLN A 81 -18.76 -5.32 6.07
N LYS A 82 -18.87 -4.04 6.43
CA LYS A 82 -20.04 -3.56 7.18
C LYS A 82 -21.22 -3.43 6.22
N GLY A 83 -21.83 -4.55 5.87
CA GLY A 83 -23.05 -4.57 5.04
C GLY A 83 -23.40 -5.87 4.31
N ALA A 84 -22.73 -7.00 4.56
CA ALA A 84 -23.21 -8.32 4.13
C ALA A 84 -23.96 -8.99 5.29
N ALA A 85 -25.12 -8.44 5.63
CA ALA A 85 -26.10 -9.04 6.53
C ALA A 85 -27.50 -8.85 5.93
#